data_AF-A0A6A6CZZ2-F1
#
_entry.id   AF-A0A6A6CZZ2-F1
#
_cell.length_a   1.000
_cell.length_b   1.000
_cell.length_c   1.000
_cell.angle_alpha   90.00
_cell.angle_beta   90.00
_cell.angle_gamma   90.00
#
_symmetry.space_group_name_H-M   'P 1'
#
loop_
_entity.id
_entity.type
_entity.pdbx_description
1 polymer ?
#
loop_
_entity_poly.entity_id
_entity_poly.type
_entity_poly.pdbx_seq_one_letter_code
_entity_poly.pdbx_strand_id
1 'polypeptide(L)'
;MVLKLRLARVSTPGGAKRHKPFYNIVLAQARSARDSKPMEVLGTYDPIPKLPVGAEPGARKIKDIKVDVSRAKYWLGVGAQPSDTVWRLLAMIGLLEPKYLPSGPQTLKQVRFPTHVPKNEGDNSTKAQRSQRQRSEEGGSGPVMQKIQSEIAAGRLRDGANAGTTSPQDPNAS
;
A
#
# COMPACT_ATOMS: atom_id res chain seq x y z
N MET A 1 8.74 20.49 -22.11
CA MET A 1 7.26 20.35 -22.27
C MET A 1 6.69 19.93 -20.94
N VAL A 2 5.71 20.65 -20.37
CA VAL A 2 5.19 20.35 -19.02
C VAL A 2 3.82 19.67 -19.13
N LEU A 3 3.71 18.47 -18.55
CA LEU A 3 2.48 17.69 -18.47
C LEU A 3 1.69 18.09 -17.23
N LYS A 4 0.38 18.31 -17.40
CA LYS A 4 -0.52 18.71 -16.32
C LYS A 4 -1.77 17.86 -16.32
N LEU A 5 -2.15 17.35 -15.15
CA LEU A 5 -3.45 16.74 -14.91
C LEU A 5 -4.46 17.83 -14.53
N ARG A 6 -5.49 18.00 -15.35
CA ARG A 6 -6.47 19.08 -15.20
C ARG A 6 -7.88 18.62 -15.52
N LEU A 7 -8.87 19.42 -15.12
CA LEU A 7 -10.25 19.23 -15.52
C LEU A 7 -10.50 19.97 -16.84
N ALA A 8 -11.00 19.25 -17.83
CA ALA A 8 -11.53 19.81 -19.07
C ALA A 8 -13.06 19.77 -19.01
N ARG A 9 -13.74 20.87 -19.36
CA ARG A 9 -15.20 20.88 -19.40
C ARG A 9 -15.65 20.22 -20.70
N VAL A 10 -16.61 19.31 -20.62
CA VAL A 10 -17.19 18.71 -21.82
C VAL A 10 -18.10 19.72 -22.49
N SER A 11 -17.65 20.39 -23.55
CA SER A 11 -18.39 21.48 -24.23
C SER A 11 -18.97 21.10 -25.59
N THR A 12 -18.99 19.81 -25.95
CA THR A 12 -19.57 19.35 -27.22
C THR A 12 -21.05 19.72 -27.36
N PRO A 13 -21.61 19.79 -28.58
CA PRO A 13 -23.01 20.16 -28.82
C PRO A 13 -24.04 19.30 -28.05
N GLY A 14 -23.72 18.02 -27.77
CA GLY A 14 -24.48 17.13 -26.89
C GLY A 14 -23.89 16.96 -25.47
N GLY A 15 -22.91 17.79 -25.10
CA GLY A 15 -22.12 17.73 -23.88
C GLY A 15 -22.75 18.44 -22.68
N ALA A 16 -21.91 19.05 -21.83
CA ALA A 16 -22.35 19.69 -20.60
C ALA A 16 -23.25 20.90 -20.88
N LYS A 17 -24.54 20.76 -20.55
CA LYS A 17 -25.55 21.83 -20.70
C LYS A 17 -25.17 23.04 -19.85
N ARG A 18 -25.69 24.22 -20.22
CA ARG A 18 -25.61 25.43 -19.39
C ARG A 18 -26.16 25.10 -18.00
N HIS A 19 -25.44 25.51 -16.94
CA HIS A 19 -25.75 25.19 -15.53
C HIS A 19 -25.72 23.69 -15.13
N LYS A 20 -25.23 22.80 -16.00
CA LYS A 20 -24.98 21.38 -15.68
C LYS A 20 -23.57 21.00 -16.10
N PRO A 21 -22.54 21.42 -15.34
CA PRO A 21 -21.15 21.16 -15.71
C PRO A 21 -20.81 19.67 -15.57
N PHE A 22 -20.07 19.15 -16.54
CA PHE A 22 -19.49 17.81 -16.51
C PHE A 22 -18.03 17.91 -16.95
N TYR A 23 -17.13 17.25 -16.22
CA TYR A 23 -15.70 17.39 -16.41
C TYR A 23 -15.05 16.05 -16.75
N ASN A 24 -14.08 16.10 -17.65
CA ASN A 24 -13.13 15.01 -17.86
C ASN A 24 -11.84 15.32 -17.10
N ILE A 25 -11.30 14.31 -16.43
CA ILE A 25 -9.96 14.36 -15.85
C ILE A 25 -9.00 13.98 -16.96
N VAL A 26 -8.18 14.92 -17.40
CA VAL A 26 -7.36 14.77 -18.60
C VAL A 26 -5.89 15.08 -18.33
N LEU A 27 -5.04 14.41 -19.09
CA LEU A 27 -3.65 14.77 -19.26
C LEU A 27 -3.51 15.69 -20.47
N ALA A 28 -2.94 16.87 -20.26
CA ALA A 28 -2.67 17.82 -21.32
C ALA A 28 -1.37 18.57 -21.09
N GLN A 29 -0.87 19.21 -22.13
CA GLN A 29 0.24 20.14 -22.02
C GLN A 29 -0.20 21.41 -21.28
N ALA A 30 0.67 21.99 -20.47
CA ALA A 30 0.33 23.19 -19.69
C ALA A 30 -0.09 24.40 -20.56
N ARG A 31 0.46 24.52 -21.78
CA ARG A 31 0.20 25.63 -22.71
C ARG A 31 -1.05 25.47 -23.58
N SER A 32 -1.68 24.29 -23.59
CA SER A 32 -2.86 24.07 -24.44
C SER A 32 -4.12 24.71 -23.84
N ALA A 33 -5.05 25.13 -24.70
CA ALA A 33 -6.35 25.69 -24.26
C ALA A 33 -7.11 24.69 -23.37
N ARG A 34 -7.92 25.17 -22.42
CA ARG A 34 -8.56 24.34 -21.38
C ARG A 34 -9.28 23.11 -21.94
N ASP A 35 -10.13 23.33 -22.94
CA ASP A 35 -11.03 22.33 -23.52
C ASP A 35 -10.52 21.79 -24.87
N SER A 36 -9.25 22.01 -25.21
CA SER A 36 -8.65 21.43 -26.42
C SER A 36 -8.54 19.91 -26.29
N LYS A 37 -8.32 19.23 -27.43
CA LYS A 37 -8.04 17.78 -27.44
C LYS A 37 -6.90 17.45 -26.47
N PRO A 38 -7.15 16.65 -25.42
CA PRO A 38 -6.12 16.24 -24.48
C PRO A 38 -5.22 15.16 -25.10
N MET A 39 -4.09 14.88 -24.45
CA MET A 39 -3.26 13.72 -24.81
C MET A 39 -3.96 12.42 -24.41
N GLU A 40 -4.54 12.39 -23.22
CA GLU A 40 -5.25 11.23 -22.69
C GLU A 40 -6.38 11.66 -21.74
N VAL A 41 -7.48 10.92 -21.78
CA VAL A 41 -8.60 11.07 -20.83
C VAL A 41 -8.47 9.96 -19.79
N LEU A 42 -8.22 10.32 -18.54
CA LEU A 42 -8.03 9.37 -17.45
C LEU A 42 -9.34 9.05 -16.73
N GLY A 43 -10.34 9.91 -16.86
CA GLY A 43 -11.55 9.76 -16.08
C GLY A 43 -12.58 10.86 -16.29
N THR A 44 -13.64 10.77 -15.49
CA THR A 44 -14.77 11.70 -15.47
C THR A 44 -15.09 12.13 -14.05
N TYR A 45 -15.63 13.34 -13.92
CA TYR A 45 -16.05 13.92 -12.66
C TYR A 45 -17.36 14.68 -12.86
N ASP A 46 -18.38 14.24 -12.10
CA ASP A 46 -19.64 14.97 -11.97
C ASP A 46 -19.63 15.77 -10.65
N PRO A 47 -19.60 17.11 -10.70
CA PRO A 47 -19.62 17.95 -9.51
C PRO A 47 -21.00 18.00 -8.84
N ILE A 48 -22.07 17.62 -9.54
CA ILE A 48 -23.45 17.69 -9.05
C ILE A 48 -23.71 16.45 -8.18
N PRO A 49 -23.95 16.61 -6.88
CA PRO A 49 -24.11 15.47 -5.99
C PRO A 49 -25.47 14.79 -6.21
N LYS A 50 -25.45 13.48 -6.40
CA LYS A 50 -26.62 12.65 -6.70
C LYS A 50 -26.88 11.65 -5.58
N LEU A 51 -28.10 11.13 -5.52
CA LEU A 51 -28.37 9.97 -4.68
C LEU A 51 -27.64 8.76 -5.29
N PRO A 52 -27.05 7.88 -4.44
CA PRO A 52 -26.58 6.60 -4.92
C PRO A 52 -27.72 5.82 -5.58
N VAL A 53 -27.39 5.01 -6.59
CA VAL A 53 -28.37 4.13 -7.24
C VAL A 53 -28.90 3.14 -6.20
N GLY A 54 -30.22 3.12 -5.98
CA GLY A 54 -30.86 2.23 -5.00
C GLY A 54 -30.87 2.73 -3.55
N ALA A 55 -30.58 4.01 -3.30
CA ALA A 55 -30.57 4.56 -1.94
C ALA A 55 -31.93 5.14 -1.51
N GLU A 56 -32.25 4.98 -0.23
CA GLU A 56 -33.45 5.53 0.40
C GLU A 56 -33.51 7.07 0.35
N PRO A 57 -34.72 7.66 0.30
CA PRO A 57 -34.92 9.10 0.43
C PRO A 57 -34.37 9.61 1.79
N GLY A 58 -33.20 10.23 1.76
CA GLY A 58 -32.50 10.68 2.98
C GLY A 58 -31.03 10.26 3.05
N ALA A 59 -30.60 9.37 2.15
CA ALA A 59 -29.19 9.02 2.02
C ALA A 59 -28.32 10.24 1.64
N ARG A 60 -27.06 10.22 2.08
CA ARG A 60 -26.10 11.28 1.75
C ARG A 60 -25.83 11.29 0.25
N LYS A 61 -25.95 12.48 -0.35
CA LYS A 61 -25.61 12.67 -1.76
C LYS A 61 -24.10 12.54 -1.97
N ILE A 62 -23.70 11.85 -3.03
CA ILE A 62 -22.30 11.61 -3.39
C ILE A 62 -22.00 12.23 -4.76
N LYS A 63 -20.72 12.53 -5.00
CA LYS A 63 -20.23 13.01 -6.29
C LYS A 63 -19.59 11.84 -7.03
N ASP A 64 -19.94 11.69 -8.29
CA ASP A 64 -19.44 10.60 -9.11
C ASP A 64 -18.04 10.94 -9.63
N ILE A 65 -17.08 10.08 -9.29
CA ILE A 65 -15.69 10.19 -9.73
C ILE A 65 -15.29 8.83 -10.30
N LYS A 66 -14.93 8.80 -11.58
CA LYS A 66 -14.43 7.59 -12.25
C LYS A 66 -13.06 7.89 -12.81
N VAL A 67 -12.04 7.15 -12.39
CA VAL A 67 -10.65 7.36 -12.79
C VAL A 67 -10.00 6.01 -13.06
N ASP A 68 -9.26 5.89 -14.16
CA ASP A 68 -8.33 4.79 -14.37
C ASP A 68 -7.11 4.98 -13.44
N VAL A 69 -7.11 4.19 -12.38
CA VAL A 69 -6.07 4.21 -11.33
C VAL A 69 -4.69 3.86 -11.90
N SER A 70 -4.63 2.94 -12.87
CA SER A 70 -3.36 2.46 -13.44
C SER A 70 -2.65 3.55 -14.24
N ARG A 71 -3.39 4.22 -15.13
CA ARG A 71 -2.88 5.30 -15.96
C ARG A 71 -2.61 6.56 -15.13
N ALA A 72 -3.45 6.87 -14.14
CA ALA A 72 -3.19 7.97 -13.23
C ALA A 72 -1.87 7.78 -12.47
N LYS A 73 -1.61 6.58 -11.92
CA LYS A 73 -0.33 6.27 -11.24
C LYS A 73 0.87 6.41 -12.18
N TYR A 74 0.76 5.91 -13.40
CA TYR A 74 1.82 6.03 -14.40
C TYR A 74 2.20 7.50 -14.65
N TRP A 75 1.22 8.35 -14.94
CA TRP A 75 1.49 9.76 -15.26
C TRP A 75 1.99 10.55 -14.05
N LEU A 76 1.53 10.23 -12.85
CA LEU A 76 2.10 10.79 -11.62
C LEU A 76 3.58 10.39 -11.46
N GLY A 77 3.95 9.14 -11.75
CA GLY A 77 5.33 8.67 -11.74
C GLY A 77 6.23 9.33 -12.80
N VAL A 78 5.67 9.67 -13.97
CA VAL A 78 6.37 10.45 -15.01
C VAL A 78 6.56 11.93 -14.59
N GLY A 79 5.89 12.39 -13.53
CA GLY A 79 5.99 13.76 -13.02
C GLY A 79 4.92 14.71 -13.55
N ALA A 80 3.80 14.20 -14.04
CA ALA A 80 2.65 15.03 -14.42
C ALA A 80 2.08 15.75 -13.19
N GLN A 81 2.00 17.08 -13.26
CA GLN A 81 1.59 17.90 -12.13
C GLN A 81 0.05 18.04 -12.06
N PRO A 82 -0.63 17.67 -10.97
CA PRO A 82 -2.06 17.88 -10.83
C PRO A 82 -2.43 19.33 -10.54
N SER A 83 -3.57 19.79 -11.05
CA SER A 83 -4.24 20.99 -10.54
C SER A 83 -4.82 20.74 -9.13
N ASP A 84 -5.05 21.79 -8.33
CA ASP A 84 -5.49 21.63 -6.93
C ASP A 84 -6.80 20.83 -6.78
N THR A 85 -7.76 21.01 -7.70
CA THR A 85 -9.00 20.22 -7.69
C THR A 85 -8.74 18.75 -8.02
N VAL A 86 -7.93 18.47 -9.05
CA VAL A 86 -7.59 17.09 -9.43
C VAL A 86 -6.80 16.42 -8.32
N TRP A 87 -5.88 17.15 -7.67
CA TRP A 87 -5.15 16.68 -6.50
C TRP A 87 -6.11 16.20 -5.41
N ARG A 88 -7.12 17.02 -5.08
CA ARG A 88 -8.13 16.66 -4.08
C ARG A 88 -8.93 15.41 -4.48
N LEU A 89 -9.31 15.29 -5.75
CA LEU A 89 -10.03 14.10 -6.24
C LEU A 89 -9.15 12.85 -6.15
N LEU A 90 -7.87 12.94 -6.53
CA LEU A 90 -6.92 11.83 -6.44
C LEU A 90 -6.62 11.45 -4.99
N ALA A 91 -6.56 12.43 -4.08
CA ALA A 91 -6.40 12.17 -2.65
C ALA A 91 -7.62 11.46 -2.05
N MET A 92 -8.84 11.82 -2.48
CA MET A 92 -10.06 11.11 -2.07
C MET A 92 -10.09 9.64 -2.52
N ILE A 93 -9.41 9.32 -3.63
CA ILE A 93 -9.26 7.95 -4.15
C ILE A 93 -8.10 7.20 -3.45
N GLY A 94 -7.24 7.90 -2.71
CA GLY A 94 -6.07 7.33 -2.03
C GLY A 94 -4.82 7.22 -2.92
N LEU A 95 -4.73 7.99 -4.00
CA LEU A 95 -3.56 8.01 -4.90
C LEU A 95 -2.48 9.01 -4.47
N LEU A 96 -2.86 10.07 -3.77
CA LEU A 96 -1.99 11.16 -3.33
C LEU A 96 -2.33 11.52 -1.89
N GLU A 97 -1.35 12.03 -1.15
CA GLU A 97 -1.60 12.62 0.15
C GLU A 97 -2.35 13.96 0.00
N PRO A 98 -3.27 14.31 0.89
CA PRO A 98 -3.98 15.59 0.82
C PRO A 98 -3.01 16.76 0.98
N LYS A 99 -2.95 17.65 -0.03
CA LYS A 99 -2.04 18.81 -0.05
C LYS A 99 -2.30 19.80 1.09
N TYR A 100 -3.56 19.92 1.50
CA TYR A 100 -3.97 20.79 2.60
C TYR A 100 -4.63 19.92 3.65
N LEU A 101 -4.08 19.94 4.86
CA LEU A 101 -4.79 19.41 6.03
C LEU A 101 -6.08 20.19 6.20
N PRO A 102 -7.18 19.52 6.55
CA PRO A 102 -8.44 20.21 6.69
C PRO A 102 -8.39 21.12 7.92
N SER A 103 -8.20 22.41 7.69
CA SER A 103 -8.29 23.43 8.74
C SER A 103 -9.76 23.76 8.97
N GLY A 104 -10.36 23.13 9.99
CA GLY A 104 -11.74 23.42 10.40
C GLY A 104 -12.27 22.49 11.50
N PRO A 105 -13.16 23.00 12.38
CA PRO A 105 -13.66 22.25 13.55
C PRO A 105 -14.47 21.00 13.20
N GLN A 106 -15.04 20.94 11.99
CA GLN A 106 -15.89 19.82 11.56
C GLN A 106 -15.09 18.65 10.96
N THR A 107 -13.82 18.85 10.60
CA THR A 107 -13.05 17.84 9.86
C THR A 107 -12.12 17.00 10.75
N LEU A 108 -11.75 17.51 11.94
CA LEU A 108 -11.01 16.75 12.95
C LEU A 108 -11.79 15.53 13.47
N LYS A 109 -13.14 15.61 13.50
CA LYS A 109 -14.00 14.49 13.91
C LYS A 109 -14.16 13.40 12.85
N GLN A 110 -13.75 13.66 11.62
CA GLN A 110 -14.08 12.85 10.47
C GLN A 110 -12.83 12.50 9.66
N VAL A 111 -11.81 11.98 10.35
CA VAL A 111 -10.66 11.31 9.71
C VAL A 111 -11.17 9.98 9.12
N ARG A 112 -11.79 10.07 7.94
CA ARG A 112 -12.33 8.94 7.16
C ARG A 112 -11.29 8.23 6.31
N PHE A 113 -10.08 8.76 6.29
CA PHE A 113 -8.93 8.13 5.67
C PHE A 113 -8.03 7.72 6.82
N PRO A 114 -7.50 6.48 6.85
CA PRO A 114 -6.29 6.25 7.62
C PRO A 114 -5.23 7.16 7.02
N THR A 115 -5.10 8.38 7.57
CA THR A 115 -3.93 9.21 7.37
C THR A 115 -2.77 8.28 7.72
N HIS A 116 -1.79 8.15 6.82
CA HIS A 116 -0.53 7.51 7.20
C HIS A 116 -0.14 8.11 8.55
N VAL A 117 -0.11 7.27 9.59
CA VAL A 117 0.47 7.66 10.87
C VAL A 117 1.84 8.22 10.50
N PRO A 118 2.19 9.46 10.91
CA PRO A 118 3.51 9.99 10.61
C PRO A 118 4.49 8.91 11.05
N LYS A 119 5.37 8.49 10.13
CA LYS A 119 6.46 7.59 10.46
C LYS A 119 7.33 8.37 11.45
N ASN A 120 6.99 8.25 12.74
CA ASN A 120 7.80 8.80 13.81
C ASN A 120 9.18 8.17 13.64
N GLU A 121 10.13 9.02 13.33
CA GLU A 121 11.55 8.74 13.46
C GLU A 121 11.79 8.34 14.92
N GLY A 122 11.87 7.03 15.19
CA GLY A 122 11.85 6.59 16.58
C GLY A 122 11.91 5.09 16.83
N ASP A 123 12.51 4.29 15.94
CA ASP A 123 12.95 2.93 16.29
C ASP A 123 14.47 2.83 16.22
N ASN A 124 15.12 3.51 17.16
CA ASN A 124 16.50 3.28 17.59
C ASN A 124 16.64 1.98 18.40
N SER A 125 15.84 0.94 18.12
CA SER A 125 15.84 -0.33 18.88
C SER A 125 16.68 -1.43 18.24
N THR A 126 17.01 -1.35 16.95
CA THR A 126 17.74 -2.43 16.25
C THR A 126 19.26 -2.27 16.19
N LYS A 127 19.82 -1.13 16.60
CA LYS A 127 21.29 -0.92 16.63
C LYS A 127 21.92 -1.23 18.00
N ALA A 128 21.20 -1.02 19.10
CA ALA A 128 21.70 -1.30 20.45
C ALA A 128 21.87 -2.81 20.74
N GLN A 129 21.01 -3.66 20.18
CA GLN A 129 21.12 -5.12 20.37
C GLN A 129 22.18 -5.78 19.46
N ARG A 130 22.54 -5.17 18.33
CA ARG A 130 23.60 -5.70 17.45
C ARG A 130 24.99 -5.40 17.99
N SER A 131 25.18 -4.26 18.66
CA SER A 131 26.43 -3.90 19.31
C SER A 131 26.70 -4.64 20.62
N GLN A 132 25.66 -5.14 21.32
CA GLN A 132 25.84 -6.01 22.48
C GLN A 132 26.17 -7.46 22.11
N ARG A 133 25.67 -7.97 20.97
CA ARG A 133 26.02 -9.32 20.48
C ARG A 133 27.42 -9.40 19.84
N GLN A 134 27.90 -8.34 19.21
CA GLN A 134 29.26 -8.31 18.65
C GLN A 134 30.36 -8.07 19.70
N ARG A 135 30.03 -7.59 20.90
CA ARG A 135 31.00 -7.43 22.00
C ARG A 135 31.16 -8.68 22.87
N SER A 136 30.31 -9.69 22.71
CA SER A 136 30.38 -10.97 23.41
C SER A 136 31.03 -12.10 22.61
N GLU A 137 31.42 -11.85 21.35
CA GLU A 137 32.04 -12.86 20.47
C GLU A 137 33.55 -12.65 20.24
N GLU A 138 34.12 -11.54 20.70
CA GLU A 138 35.58 -11.32 20.70
C GLU A 138 36.11 -11.28 22.13
N GLY A 139 36.26 -12.44 22.74
CA GLY A 139 36.89 -12.56 24.06
C GLY A 139 36.74 -13.91 24.74
N GLY A 140 37.57 -14.89 24.36
CA GLY A 140 37.99 -15.96 25.29
C GLY A 140 37.60 -17.39 24.93
N SER A 141 38.58 -18.13 24.40
CA SER A 141 38.94 -19.52 24.74
C SER A 141 37.81 -20.52 25.05
N GLY A 142 37.55 -21.44 24.11
CA GLY A 142 36.57 -22.52 24.31
C GLY A 142 36.97 -23.58 25.35
N PRO A 143 36.03 -24.48 25.69
CA PRO A 143 36.37 -25.80 26.21
C PRO A 143 35.65 -26.90 25.41
N VAL A 144 36.33 -27.42 24.39
CA VAL A 144 36.22 -28.83 23.99
C VAL A 144 36.80 -29.64 25.15
N MET A 145 36.07 -29.85 26.26
CA MET A 145 36.47 -30.81 27.31
C MET A 145 35.45 -31.08 28.43
N GLN A 146 34.14 -30.94 28.23
CA GLN A 146 33.16 -31.30 29.28
C GLN A 146 32.21 -32.46 28.95
N LYS A 147 32.27 -33.02 27.73
CA LYS A 147 31.39 -34.13 27.33
C LYS A 147 32.01 -35.53 27.48
N ILE A 148 33.29 -35.63 27.84
CA ILE A 148 34.02 -36.92 27.96
C ILE A 148 34.12 -37.39 29.43
N GLN A 149 33.83 -36.54 30.43
CA GLN A 149 33.90 -36.92 31.85
C GLN A 149 32.58 -37.48 32.43
N SER A 150 31.44 -37.32 31.75
CA SER A 150 30.15 -37.85 32.24
C SER A 150 29.90 -39.32 31.86
N GLU A 151 30.71 -39.92 30.98
CA GLU A 151 30.51 -41.30 30.51
C GLU A 151 31.33 -42.36 31.26
N ILE A 152 32.30 -41.95 32.10
CA ILE A 152 33.17 -42.89 32.84
C ILE A 152 32.65 -43.17 34.27
N ALA A 153 31.70 -42.37 34.79
CA ALA A 153 31.20 -42.51 36.16
C ALA A 153 29.95 -43.40 36.33
N ALA A 154 29.35 -43.92 35.25
CA ALA A 154 28.06 -44.61 35.29
C ALA A 154 28.08 -46.07 34.78
N GLY A 155 29.25 -46.72 34.76
CA GLY A 155 29.35 -48.13 34.41
C GLY A 155 29.46 -49.06 35.62
N ARG A 156 28.36 -49.72 36.04
CA ARG A 156 28.41 -51.13 36.49
C ARG A 156 27.02 -51.74 36.77
N LEU A 157 26.63 -52.74 35.98
CA LEU A 157 26.35 -54.14 36.37
C LEU A 157 25.30 -54.81 35.45
N ARG A 158 25.79 -55.84 34.73
CA ARG A 158 25.23 -57.19 34.58
C ARG A 158 23.97 -57.45 33.74
N ASP A 159 24.22 -58.36 32.79
CA ASP A 159 23.46 -59.56 32.41
C ASP A 159 22.29 -59.45 31.41
N GLY A 160 22.45 -60.18 30.30
CA GLY A 160 21.43 -61.14 29.87
C GLY A 160 20.71 -60.86 28.53
N ALA A 161 21.18 -61.55 27.48
CA ALA A 161 20.44 -62.21 26.40
C ALA A 161 18.94 -61.88 26.16
N ASN A 162 18.56 -61.56 24.91
CA ASN A 162 17.85 -62.54 24.05
C ASN A 162 17.73 -62.06 22.59
N ALA A 163 17.73 -63.04 21.70
CA ALA A 163 17.70 -62.97 20.25
C ALA A 163 16.33 -62.57 19.67
N GLY A 164 16.36 -62.02 18.45
CA GLY A 164 15.21 -61.83 17.58
C GLY A 164 15.66 -61.77 16.12
N THR A 165 15.60 -62.92 15.46
CA THR A 165 16.05 -63.23 14.09
C THR A 165 14.92 -63.03 13.06
N THR A 166 15.33 -62.92 11.78
CA THR A 166 14.55 -63.08 10.53
C THR A 166 13.80 -61.83 10.03
N SER A 167 13.73 -61.47 8.76
CA SER A 167 14.48 -61.69 7.49
C SER A 167 13.82 -60.76 6.43
N PRO A 168 14.45 -60.50 5.27
CA PRO A 168 14.20 -59.32 4.42
C PRO A 168 13.23 -59.56 3.24
N GLN A 169 12.62 -58.43 2.78
CA GLN A 169 12.06 -58.09 1.44
C GLN A 169 11.21 -59.10 0.64
N ASP A 170 10.10 -58.60 0.08
CA ASP A 170 9.80 -58.79 -1.35
C ASP A 170 9.01 -57.60 -1.93
N PRO A 171 9.43 -57.03 -3.08
CA PRO A 171 8.68 -56.02 -3.82
C PRO A 171 7.89 -56.66 -4.99
N ASN A 172 6.64 -56.24 -5.16
CA ASN A 172 5.78 -56.46 -6.34
C ASN A 172 4.98 -57.79 -6.37
N ALA A 173 3.69 -57.70 -5.99
CA ALA A 173 2.66 -58.64 -6.42
C ALA A 173 1.39 -57.83 -6.80
N SER A 174 1.15 -57.80 -8.12
CA SER A 174 -0.03 -57.41 -8.93
C SER A 174 -1.15 -56.58 -8.34
#